data_AF-A0A6G1S2B7-F1
#
_entry.id   AF-A0A6G1S2B7-F1
#
_cell.length_a   1.000
_cell.length_b   1.000
_cell.length_c   1.000
_cell.angle_alpha   90.00
_cell.angle_beta   90.00
_cell.angle_gamma   90.00
#
_symmetry.space_group_name_H-M   'P 1'
#
loop_
_entity.id
_entity.type
_entity.pdbx_description
1 polymer ?
#
loop_
_entity_poly.entity_id
_entity_poly.type
_entity_poly.pdbx_seq_one_letter_code
_entity_poly.pdbx_strand_id
1 'polypeptide(L)'
;VPEKSDIDLLEEHKHELDRMARADRFLFEMSRINHYQQRLQSLYFKKKFAERVAEVKPKVEAIRAGSKAVLQSSSLQQLLEVVLAFGNYMNKGQRGNAFGFKISSLNKIADTKSSIDKNITLLHYLITIVEKKYPKVLRLHEELRDIPQAAKVNMIELEKEINTLRSGLKAVETELDFQKSQVQQTGDKFVSVVSQFITLASFSFSDIEDLLTEAKELFSKAVKYFGEDTDKIQPDEFFGIFDQFLQAVTEAKQENENMRRRKEEEERRARMEAQLKEQRER
;
A
#
# COMPACT_ATOMS: atom_id res chain seq x y z
N VAL A 1 35.50 -7.81 -0.02
CA VAL A 1 36.21 -6.71 0.68
C VAL A 1 37.34 -7.39 1.43
N PRO A 2 38.60 -6.93 1.35
CA PRO A 2 39.71 -7.59 2.05
C PRO A 2 39.42 -7.64 3.55
N GLU A 3 39.42 -8.84 4.13
CA GLU A 3 39.25 -9.03 5.58
C GLU A 3 40.58 -8.80 6.30
N LYS A 4 40.54 -8.62 7.62
CA LYS A 4 41.76 -8.37 8.41
C LYS A 4 42.80 -9.48 8.23
N SER A 5 42.35 -10.74 8.22
CA SER A 5 43.23 -11.90 7.96
C SER A 5 43.87 -11.87 6.58
N ASP A 6 43.14 -11.42 5.55
CA ASP A 6 43.66 -11.31 4.19
C ASP A 6 44.76 -10.24 4.13
N ILE A 7 44.53 -9.10 4.80
CA ILE A 7 45.50 -8.00 4.83
C ILE A 7 46.78 -8.43 5.55
N ASP A 8 46.64 -9.04 6.73
CA ASP A 8 47.78 -9.49 7.53
C ASP A 8 48.62 -10.51 6.75
N LEU A 9 47.99 -11.45 6.04
CA LEU A 9 48.67 -12.44 5.20
C LEU A 9 49.37 -11.80 3.99
N LEU A 10 48.69 -10.90 3.28
CA LEU A 10 49.22 -10.29 2.05
C LEU A 10 50.34 -9.27 2.32
N GLU A 11 50.41 -8.70 3.53
CA GLU A 11 51.49 -7.81 3.96
C GLU A 11 52.85 -8.51 4.00
N GLU A 12 52.90 -9.79 4.35
CA GLU A 12 54.14 -10.58 4.34
C GLU A 12 54.77 -10.65 2.95
N HIS A 13 53.93 -10.57 1.91
CA HIS A 13 54.32 -10.69 0.51
C HIS A 13 54.37 -9.35 -0.24
N LYS A 14 54.31 -8.20 0.45
CA LYS A 14 54.28 -6.87 -0.17
C LYS A 14 55.45 -6.52 -1.10
N HIS A 15 56.54 -7.29 -1.04
CA HIS A 15 57.74 -7.11 -1.87
C HIS A 15 57.64 -7.83 -3.23
N GLU A 16 56.63 -8.68 -3.44
CA GLU A 16 56.47 -9.50 -4.65
C GLU A 16 55.13 -9.25 -5.38
N LEU A 17 54.59 -8.03 -5.31
CA LEU A 17 53.28 -7.66 -5.85
C LEU A 17 53.10 -8.02 -7.34
N ASP A 18 54.16 -7.94 -8.14
CA ASP A 18 54.12 -8.26 -9.57
C ASP A 18 54.06 -9.75 -9.88
N ARG A 19 54.33 -10.60 -8.87
CA ARG A 19 54.26 -12.06 -8.98
C ARG A 19 53.01 -12.65 -8.32
N MET A 20 52.24 -11.82 -7.61
CA MET A 20 50.99 -12.25 -6.98
C MET A 20 49.95 -12.66 -8.03
N ALA A 21 49.12 -13.64 -7.65
CA ALA A 21 47.94 -13.95 -8.44
C ALA A 21 47.01 -12.73 -8.51
N ARG A 22 46.21 -12.66 -9.58
CA ARG A 22 45.35 -11.49 -9.85
C ARG A 22 44.36 -11.20 -8.70
N ALA A 23 43.83 -12.23 -8.05
CA ALA A 23 42.90 -12.09 -6.93
C ALA A 23 43.60 -11.51 -5.69
N ASP A 24 44.77 -12.03 -5.33
CA ASP A 24 45.57 -11.59 -4.19
C ASP A 24 46.05 -10.14 -4.39
N ARG A 25 46.54 -9.84 -5.59
CA ARG A 25 46.93 -8.47 -5.96
C ARG A 25 45.74 -7.51 -5.85
N PHE A 26 44.56 -7.90 -6.31
CA PHE A 26 43.36 -7.08 -6.18
C PHE A 26 43.02 -6.80 -4.70
N LEU A 27 43.00 -7.83 -3.84
CA LEU A 27 42.71 -7.66 -2.42
C LEU A 27 43.76 -6.78 -1.73
N PHE A 28 45.04 -6.98 -2.04
CA PHE A 28 46.11 -6.15 -1.50
C PHE A 28 45.94 -4.68 -1.92
N GLU A 29 45.79 -4.39 -3.21
CA GLU A 29 45.63 -3.02 -3.72
C GLU A 29 44.39 -2.33 -3.10
N MET A 30 43.26 -3.04 -3.01
CA MET A 30 42.06 -2.48 -2.36
C MET A 30 42.26 -2.23 -0.87
N SER A 31 43.04 -3.05 -0.17
CA SER A 31 43.33 -2.87 1.26
C SER A 31 44.14 -1.60 1.56
N ARG A 32 44.90 -1.10 0.57
CA ARG A 32 45.69 0.14 0.70
C ARG A 32 44.84 1.39 0.63
N ILE A 33 43.60 1.27 0.17
CA ILE A 33 42.65 2.39 0.15
C ILE A 33 42.10 2.59 1.56
N ASN A 34 42.36 3.77 2.13
CA ASN A 34 41.85 4.15 3.45
C ASN A 34 40.32 3.96 3.53
N HIS A 35 39.85 3.20 4.52
CA HIS A 35 38.42 2.92 4.72
C HIS A 35 37.70 2.39 3.47
N TYR A 36 38.37 1.53 2.69
CA TYR A 36 37.84 0.96 1.45
C TYR A 36 36.40 0.43 1.59
N GLN A 37 36.12 -0.31 2.67
CA GLN A 37 34.80 -0.89 2.92
C GLN A 37 33.72 0.19 3.05
N GLN A 38 33.95 1.20 3.88
CA GLN A 38 33.00 2.27 4.16
C GLN A 38 32.81 3.18 2.93
N ARG A 39 33.88 3.43 2.18
CA ARG A 39 33.82 4.15 0.89
C ARG A 39 32.96 3.40 -0.13
N LEU A 40 33.15 2.09 -0.25
CA LEU A 40 32.36 1.26 -1.16
C LEU A 40 30.90 1.19 -0.73
N GLN A 41 30.62 1.03 0.56
CA GLN A 41 29.26 1.03 1.12
C GLN A 41 28.58 2.39 0.89
N SER A 42 29.28 3.51 1.10
CA SER A 42 28.77 4.85 0.86
C SER A 42 28.45 5.10 -0.61
N LEU A 43 29.34 4.65 -1.51
CA LEU A 43 29.11 4.73 -2.95
C LEU A 43 27.89 3.90 -3.37
N TYR A 44 27.76 2.68 -2.87
CA TYR A 44 26.61 1.82 -3.13
C TYR A 44 25.31 2.43 -2.62
N PHE A 45 25.30 2.91 -1.37
CA PHE A 45 24.15 3.57 -0.77
C PHE A 45 23.72 4.80 -1.57
N LYS A 46 24.66 5.69 -1.90
CA LYS A 46 24.40 6.85 -2.75
C LYS A 46 23.76 6.47 -4.09
N LYS A 47 24.23 5.39 -4.74
CA LYS A 47 23.68 4.92 -6.02
C LYS A 47 22.28 4.35 -5.89
N LYS A 48 21.97 3.68 -4.78
CA LYS A 48 20.65 3.03 -4.55
C LYS A 48 19.63 3.90 -3.83
N PHE A 49 20.03 5.04 -3.29
CA PHE A 49 19.15 5.89 -2.47
C PHE A 49 17.88 6.34 -3.21
N ALA A 50 18.02 6.87 -4.43
CA ALA A 50 16.89 7.38 -5.20
C ALA A 50 15.85 6.29 -5.54
N GLU A 51 16.30 5.10 -5.92
CA GLU A 51 15.46 3.92 -6.20
C GLU A 51 14.68 3.52 -4.95
N ARG A 52 15.36 3.36 -3.81
CA ARG A 52 14.74 2.99 -2.53
C ARG A 52 13.72 4.02 -2.05
N VAL A 53 14.01 5.31 -2.20
CA VAL A 53 13.07 6.38 -1.87
C VAL A 53 11.83 6.32 -2.77
N ALA A 54 12.02 6.10 -4.07
CA ALA A 54 10.92 5.98 -5.03
C ALA A 54 10.04 4.75 -4.78
N GLU A 55 10.57 3.69 -4.16
CA GLU A 55 9.82 2.50 -3.76
C GLU A 55 9.04 2.71 -2.45
N VAL A 56 9.64 3.38 -1.46
CA VAL A 56 9.07 3.58 -0.12
C VAL A 56 7.99 4.65 -0.11
N LYS A 57 8.24 5.80 -0.75
CA LYS A 57 7.36 6.98 -0.64
C LYS A 57 5.92 6.71 -1.10
N PRO A 58 5.65 6.01 -2.22
CA PRO A 58 4.29 5.67 -2.62
C PRO A 58 3.57 4.75 -1.64
N LYS A 59 4.29 3.82 -0.98
CA LYS A 59 3.70 2.92 0.03
C LYS A 59 3.21 3.70 1.25
N VAL A 60 4.02 4.65 1.72
CA VAL A 60 3.64 5.55 2.82
C VAL A 60 2.43 6.40 2.44
N GLU A 61 2.45 6.98 1.25
CA GLU A 61 1.34 7.81 0.77
C GLU A 61 0.06 7.01 0.57
N ALA A 62 0.14 5.76 0.11
CA ALA A 62 -1.03 4.89 -0.02
C ALA A 62 -1.71 4.64 1.33
N ILE A 63 -0.96 4.35 2.39
CA ILE A 63 -1.51 4.21 3.76
C ILE A 63 -2.15 5.52 4.20
N ARG A 64 -1.48 6.65 4.00
CA ARG A 64 -1.96 7.97 4.39
C ARG A 64 -3.27 8.34 3.68
N ALA A 65 -3.29 8.19 2.36
CA ALA A 65 -4.44 8.49 1.50
C ALA A 65 -5.60 7.54 1.80
N GLY A 66 -5.33 6.23 1.89
CA GLY A 66 -6.34 5.22 2.26
C GLY A 66 -6.96 5.50 3.63
N SER A 67 -6.15 5.85 4.63
CA SER A 67 -6.64 6.21 5.97
C SER A 67 -7.53 7.45 5.95
N LYS A 68 -7.14 8.49 5.22
CA LYS A 68 -7.98 9.71 5.06
C LYS A 68 -9.28 9.38 4.32
N ALA A 69 -9.21 8.60 3.25
CA ALA A 69 -10.34 8.21 2.43
C ALA A 69 -11.42 7.48 3.26
N VAL A 70 -11.05 6.44 4.03
CA VAL A 70 -12.02 5.71 4.85
C VAL A 70 -12.62 6.55 5.98
N LEU A 71 -11.84 7.48 6.56
CA LEU A 71 -12.30 8.37 7.63
C LEU A 71 -13.26 9.45 7.14
N GLN A 72 -13.09 9.90 5.90
CA GLN A 72 -13.80 11.07 5.36
C GLN A 72 -14.92 10.71 4.37
N SER A 73 -14.99 9.45 3.93
CA SER A 73 -15.99 9.03 2.95
C SER A 73 -17.40 9.06 3.53
N SER A 74 -18.14 10.09 3.16
CA SER A 74 -19.58 10.21 3.43
C SER A 74 -20.39 9.10 2.73
N SER A 75 -19.91 8.63 1.57
CA SER A 75 -20.54 7.52 0.84
C SER A 75 -20.43 6.21 1.61
N LEU A 76 -19.26 5.92 2.19
CA LEU A 76 -19.05 4.75 3.04
C LEU A 76 -19.90 4.83 4.30
N GLN A 77 -19.92 5.98 4.99
CA GLN A 77 -20.74 6.18 6.19
C GLN A 77 -22.22 5.92 5.91
N GLN A 78 -22.76 6.50 4.82
CA GLN A 78 -24.15 6.31 4.44
C GLN A 78 -24.45 4.83 4.09
N LEU A 79 -23.53 4.15 3.40
CA LEU A 79 -23.68 2.73 3.07
C LEU A 79 -23.75 1.86 4.34
N LEU A 80 -22.86 2.11 5.31
CA LEU A 80 -22.83 1.36 6.58
C LEU A 80 -24.13 1.54 7.36
N GLU A 81 -24.74 2.72 7.34
CA GLU A 81 -26.03 2.98 7.96
C GLU A 81 -27.16 2.16 7.31
N VAL A 82 -27.20 2.08 5.99
CA VAL A 82 -28.20 1.26 5.28
C VAL A 82 -27.99 -0.23 5.57
N VAL A 83 -26.73 -0.69 5.57
CA VAL A 83 -26.40 -2.08 5.93
C VAL A 83 -26.83 -2.41 7.36
N LEU A 84 -26.60 -1.50 8.31
CA LEU A 84 -27.04 -1.67 9.69
C LEU A 84 -28.57 -1.78 9.78
N ALA A 85 -29.30 -0.92 9.05
CA ALA A 85 -30.76 -0.98 9.00
C ALA A 85 -31.27 -2.30 8.42
N PHE A 86 -30.63 -2.81 7.35
CA PHE A 86 -30.95 -4.11 6.78
C PHE A 86 -30.68 -5.25 7.76
N GLY A 87 -29.50 -5.27 8.39
CA GLY A 87 -29.14 -6.27 9.38
C GLY A 87 -30.11 -6.32 10.56
N ASN A 88 -30.46 -5.16 11.11
CA ASN A 88 -31.43 -5.05 12.20
C ASN A 88 -32.84 -5.49 11.80
N TYR A 89 -33.27 -5.17 10.59
CA TYR A 89 -34.58 -5.57 10.09
C TYR A 89 -34.66 -7.06 9.76
N MET A 90 -33.59 -7.65 9.22
CA MET A 90 -33.55 -9.06 8.82
C MET A 90 -33.36 -9.99 10.03
N ASN A 91 -32.57 -9.58 11.02
CA ASN A 91 -32.20 -10.43 12.17
C ASN A 91 -33.07 -10.18 13.43
N LYS A 92 -34.34 -9.79 13.27
CA LYS A 92 -35.26 -9.45 14.38
C LYS A 92 -35.18 -10.47 15.54
N GLY A 93 -35.24 -9.97 16.78
CA GLY A 93 -35.06 -10.75 18.00
C GLY A 93 -33.75 -10.38 18.69
N GLN A 94 -33.12 -11.30 19.43
CA GLN A 94 -31.85 -11.01 20.13
C GLN A 94 -30.66 -10.72 19.20
N ARG A 95 -30.77 -11.05 17.91
CA ARG A 95 -29.74 -10.76 16.88
C ARG A 95 -30.00 -9.45 16.12
N GLY A 96 -31.09 -8.75 16.42
CA GLY A 96 -31.40 -7.39 15.96
C GLY A 96 -31.25 -6.41 17.12
N ASN A 97 -31.08 -5.13 16.86
CA ASN A 97 -30.67 -4.05 17.80
C ASN A 97 -29.15 -3.86 17.92
N ALA A 98 -28.41 -4.13 16.85
CA ALA A 98 -27.02 -3.74 16.76
C ALA A 98 -26.90 -2.20 16.57
N PHE A 99 -25.90 -1.60 17.21
CA PHE A 99 -25.49 -0.21 17.00
C PHE A 99 -24.32 -0.07 16.00
N GLY A 100 -23.71 -1.18 15.63
CA GLY A 100 -22.60 -1.28 14.70
C GLY A 100 -22.24 -2.74 14.46
N PHE A 101 -21.37 -2.97 13.48
CA PHE A 101 -20.89 -4.30 13.13
C PHE A 101 -19.41 -4.21 12.72
N LYS A 102 -18.70 -5.34 12.81
CA LYS A 102 -17.32 -5.45 12.35
C LYS A 102 -17.24 -5.26 10.83
N ILE A 103 -16.28 -4.48 10.34
CA ILE A 103 -16.15 -4.16 8.91
C ILE A 103 -15.99 -5.41 8.03
N SER A 104 -15.40 -6.48 8.54
CA SER A 104 -15.34 -7.79 7.86
C SER A 104 -16.71 -8.38 7.52
N SER A 105 -17.79 -7.91 8.15
CA SER A 105 -19.17 -8.31 7.82
C SER A 105 -19.63 -7.76 6.46
N LEU A 106 -19.00 -6.71 5.93
CA LEU A 106 -19.28 -6.18 4.60
C LEU A 106 -19.13 -7.26 3.52
N ASN A 107 -18.07 -8.06 3.62
CA ASN A 107 -17.77 -9.14 2.67
C ASN A 107 -18.72 -10.34 2.80
N LYS A 108 -19.55 -10.40 3.85
CA LYS A 108 -20.57 -11.44 4.06
C LYS A 108 -21.94 -11.04 3.52
N ILE A 109 -22.13 -9.80 3.07
CA ILE A 109 -23.42 -9.33 2.54
C ILE A 109 -23.82 -10.15 1.31
N ALA A 110 -22.86 -10.55 0.47
CA ALA A 110 -23.12 -11.33 -0.73
C ALA A 110 -23.55 -12.79 -0.44
N ASP A 111 -23.35 -13.29 0.77
CA ASP A 111 -23.68 -14.67 1.17
C ASP A 111 -25.19 -14.85 1.33
N THR A 112 -25.90 -13.77 1.68
CA THR A 112 -27.36 -13.83 1.83
C THR A 112 -28.01 -13.74 0.46
N LYS A 113 -28.65 -14.83 0.03
CA LYS A 113 -29.34 -14.92 -1.26
C LYS A 113 -30.83 -14.59 -1.12
N SER A 114 -31.40 -14.03 -2.18
CA SER A 114 -32.84 -13.80 -2.28
C SER A 114 -33.60 -15.13 -2.30
N SER A 115 -34.79 -15.15 -1.70
CA SER A 115 -35.71 -16.28 -1.76
C SER A 115 -36.43 -16.40 -3.10
N ILE A 116 -36.44 -15.33 -3.91
CA ILE A 116 -37.11 -15.26 -5.21
C ILE A 116 -36.19 -15.75 -6.33
N ASP A 117 -34.94 -15.26 -6.34
CA ASP A 117 -33.92 -15.62 -7.32
C ASP A 117 -32.58 -15.83 -6.60
N LYS A 118 -32.05 -17.06 -6.66
CA LYS A 118 -30.79 -17.43 -5.99
C LYS A 118 -29.57 -16.73 -6.58
N ASN A 119 -29.67 -16.16 -7.78
CA ASN A 119 -28.62 -15.35 -8.40
C ASN A 119 -28.57 -13.94 -7.80
N ILE A 120 -29.67 -13.46 -7.20
CA ILE A 120 -29.72 -12.14 -6.57
C ILE A 120 -29.29 -12.26 -5.11
N THR A 121 -28.25 -11.53 -4.74
CA THR A 121 -27.76 -11.46 -3.36
C THR A 121 -28.29 -10.22 -2.63
N LEU A 122 -28.14 -10.16 -1.31
CA LEU A 122 -28.42 -8.96 -0.54
C LEU A 122 -27.56 -7.78 -1.00
N LEU A 123 -26.35 -8.03 -1.51
CA LEU A 123 -25.49 -6.98 -2.08
C LEU A 123 -26.10 -6.37 -3.35
N HIS A 124 -26.63 -7.20 -4.25
CA HIS A 124 -27.35 -6.74 -5.44
C HIS A 124 -28.54 -5.86 -5.07
N TYR A 125 -29.31 -6.31 -4.08
CA TYR A 125 -30.46 -5.58 -3.60
C TYR A 125 -30.06 -4.26 -2.93
N LEU A 126 -29.02 -4.29 -2.08
CA LEU A 126 -28.46 -3.10 -1.45
C LEU A 126 -28.09 -2.07 -2.51
N ILE A 127 -27.28 -2.43 -3.51
CA ILE A 127 -26.86 -1.56 -4.59
C ILE A 127 -28.09 -0.93 -5.27
N THR A 128 -29.07 -1.73 -5.66
CA THR A 128 -30.30 -1.22 -6.30
C THR A 128 -31.03 -0.18 -5.43
N ILE A 129 -31.05 -0.37 -4.11
CA ILE A 129 -31.71 0.55 -3.17
C ILE A 129 -30.88 1.82 -2.94
N VAL A 130 -29.56 1.71 -2.73
CA VAL A 130 -28.71 2.90 -2.55
C VAL A 130 -28.65 3.74 -3.82
N GLU A 131 -28.64 3.15 -5.02
CA GLU A 131 -28.70 3.92 -6.26
C GLU A 131 -29.99 4.75 -6.40
N LYS A 132 -31.12 4.19 -5.94
CA LYS A 132 -32.43 4.86 -6.04
C LYS A 132 -32.69 5.88 -4.93
N LYS A 133 -32.25 5.59 -3.69
CA LYS A 133 -32.60 6.38 -2.50
C LYS A 133 -31.45 7.22 -1.95
N TYR A 134 -30.21 6.81 -2.21
CA TYR A 134 -29.00 7.43 -1.66
C TYR A 134 -27.95 7.65 -2.76
N PRO A 135 -28.24 8.48 -3.79
CA PRO A 135 -27.39 8.63 -4.96
C PRO A 135 -25.97 9.12 -4.63
N LYS A 136 -25.75 9.74 -3.45
CA LYS A 136 -24.42 10.10 -2.96
C LYS A 136 -23.47 8.89 -2.86
N VAL A 137 -24.00 7.71 -2.51
CA VAL A 137 -23.23 6.46 -2.36
C VAL A 137 -22.61 6.00 -3.68
N LEU A 138 -23.09 6.50 -4.83
CA LEU A 138 -22.51 6.21 -6.14
C LEU A 138 -21.04 6.64 -6.26
N ARG A 139 -20.60 7.60 -5.45
CA ARG A 139 -19.22 8.10 -5.42
C ARG A 139 -18.30 7.27 -4.54
N LEU A 140 -18.75 6.14 -3.98
CA LEU A 140 -17.96 5.30 -3.09
C LEU A 140 -16.60 4.90 -3.73
N HIS A 141 -16.61 4.46 -4.99
CA HIS A 141 -15.38 4.11 -5.70
C HIS A 141 -14.44 5.29 -5.92
N GLU A 142 -14.98 6.50 -6.12
CA GLU A 142 -14.19 7.72 -6.30
C GLU A 142 -13.58 8.17 -4.96
N GLU A 143 -14.37 8.14 -3.89
CA GLU A 143 -13.96 8.52 -2.53
C GLU A 143 -12.94 7.51 -1.94
N LEU A 144 -13.00 6.24 -2.36
CA LEU A 144 -12.14 5.15 -1.88
C LEU A 144 -11.12 4.65 -2.93
N ARG A 145 -10.77 5.47 -3.92
CA ARG A 145 -9.89 5.09 -5.05
C ARG A 145 -8.48 4.61 -4.65
N ASP A 146 -8.00 5.06 -3.49
CA ASP A 146 -6.63 4.79 -3.02
C ASP A 146 -6.54 3.47 -2.21
N ILE A 147 -7.69 2.89 -1.83
CA ILE A 147 -7.78 1.65 -1.04
C ILE A 147 -7.08 0.46 -1.69
N PRO A 148 -7.22 0.19 -3.01
CA PRO A 148 -6.57 -0.97 -3.62
C PRO A 148 -5.04 -0.93 -3.58
N GLN A 149 -4.45 0.27 -3.52
CA GLN A 149 -2.99 0.42 -3.37
C GLN A 149 -2.58 0.29 -1.90
N ALA A 150 -3.37 0.86 -0.98
CA ALA A 150 -3.12 0.75 0.46
C ALA A 150 -3.22 -0.70 0.94
N ALA A 151 -4.14 -1.50 0.39
CA ALA A 151 -4.33 -2.92 0.69
C ALA A 151 -3.14 -3.81 0.29
N LYS A 152 -2.21 -3.30 -0.53
CA LYS A 152 -0.99 -4.04 -0.94
C LYS A 152 0.22 -3.74 -0.07
N VAL A 153 0.11 -2.80 0.86
CA VAL A 153 1.26 -2.34 1.63
C VAL A 153 1.45 -3.20 2.87
N ASN A 154 2.55 -3.95 2.91
CA ASN A 154 2.99 -4.64 4.12
C ASN A 154 3.78 -3.68 5.02
N MET A 155 3.24 -3.36 6.20
CA MET A 155 3.88 -2.40 7.12
C MET A 155 5.23 -2.89 7.65
N ILE A 156 5.39 -4.19 7.92
CA ILE A 156 6.63 -4.76 8.46
C ILE A 156 7.77 -4.63 7.44
N GLU A 157 7.50 -4.93 6.17
CA GLU A 157 8.45 -4.76 5.08
C GLU A 157 8.81 -3.29 4.87
N LEU A 158 7.80 -2.41 4.86
CA LEU A 158 8.00 -0.96 4.72
C LEU A 158 8.90 -0.39 5.84
N GLU A 159 8.65 -0.78 7.09
CA GLU A 159 9.49 -0.36 8.22
C GLU A 159 10.93 -0.86 8.07
N LYS A 160 11.13 -2.09 7.57
CA LYS A 160 12.46 -2.64 7.31
C LYS A 160 13.20 -1.85 6.22
N GLU A 161 12.52 -1.48 5.14
CA GLU A 161 13.08 -0.64 4.06
C GLU A 161 13.51 0.73 4.60
N ILE A 162 12.64 1.37 5.39
CA ILE A 162 12.92 2.68 6.01
C ILE A 162 14.08 2.59 7.02
N ASN A 163 14.14 1.54 7.84
CA ASN A 163 15.24 1.31 8.77
C ASN A 163 16.58 1.09 8.03
N THR A 164 16.54 0.45 6.87
CA THR A 164 17.72 0.28 6.00
C THR A 164 18.18 1.62 5.43
N LEU A 165 17.25 2.51 5.05
CA LEU A 165 17.57 3.88 4.63
C LEU A 165 18.18 4.70 5.78
N ARG A 166 17.56 4.65 6.97
CA ARG A 166 18.04 5.38 8.16
C ARG A 166 19.46 4.96 8.56
N SER A 167 19.66 3.65 8.72
CA SER A 167 20.96 3.11 9.12
C SER A 167 22.03 3.36 8.07
N GLY A 168 21.70 3.22 6.78
CA GLY A 168 22.61 3.52 5.68
C GLY A 168 23.00 4.99 5.64
N LEU A 169 22.06 5.91 5.82
CA LEU A 169 22.36 7.35 5.84
C LEU A 169 23.27 7.72 7.01
N LYS A 170 22.98 7.20 8.21
CA LYS A 170 23.83 7.39 9.40
C LYS A 170 25.25 6.84 9.22
N ALA A 171 25.39 5.70 8.55
CA ALA A 171 26.70 5.13 8.24
C ALA A 171 27.50 6.04 7.29
N VAL A 172 26.84 6.62 6.27
CA VAL A 172 27.47 7.57 5.35
C VAL A 172 27.84 8.88 6.06
N GLU A 173 27.01 9.37 6.98
CA GLU A 173 27.31 10.55 7.81
C GLU A 173 28.52 10.31 8.70
N THR A 174 28.58 9.16 9.38
CA THR A 174 29.72 8.78 10.23
C THR A 174 31.01 8.72 9.42
N GLU A 175 30.96 8.12 8.22
CA GLU A 175 32.13 8.04 7.34
C GLU A 175 32.51 9.41 6.77
N LEU A 176 31.54 10.29 6.48
CA LEU A 176 31.81 11.66 6.06
C LEU A 176 32.57 12.43 7.14
N ASP A 177 32.15 12.33 8.40
CA ASP A 177 32.80 13.01 9.51
C ASP A 177 34.21 12.48 9.75
N PHE A 178 34.40 11.16 9.66
CA PHE A 178 35.74 10.58 9.67
C PHE A 178 36.60 11.15 8.54
N GLN A 179 36.14 11.14 7.28
CA GLN A 179 36.93 11.62 6.14
C GLN A 179 37.19 13.12 6.16
N LYS A 180 36.32 13.93 6.77
CA LYS A 180 36.58 15.38 7.02
C LYS A 180 37.72 15.63 8.00
N SER A 181 37.94 14.71 8.94
CA SER A 181 39.04 14.81 9.92
C SER A 181 40.41 14.44 9.36
N GLN A 182 40.45 13.87 8.14
CA GLN A 182 41.68 13.42 7.49
C GLN A 182 42.31 14.53 6.64
N VAL A 183 43.62 14.41 6.39
CA VAL A 183 44.33 15.28 5.46
C VAL A 183 43.80 15.07 4.04
N GLN A 184 43.39 16.15 3.36
CA GLN A 184 42.93 16.08 1.98
C GLN A 184 44.03 15.58 1.05
N GLN A 185 43.74 14.51 0.33
CA GLN A 185 44.63 13.94 -0.67
C GLN A 185 44.20 14.35 -2.08
N THR A 186 45.18 14.64 -2.94
CA THR A 186 44.93 14.94 -4.35
C THR A 186 44.24 13.76 -5.03
N GLY A 187 43.05 14.00 -5.61
CA GLY A 187 42.26 12.97 -6.30
C GLY A 187 41.15 12.34 -5.44
N ASP A 188 41.18 12.50 -4.12
CA ASP A 188 40.09 12.05 -3.24
C ASP A 188 38.93 13.05 -3.22
N LYS A 189 37.82 12.67 -3.84
CA LYS A 189 36.60 13.50 -3.92
C LYS A 189 35.51 13.06 -2.95
N PHE A 190 35.80 12.17 -2.00
CA PHE A 190 34.79 11.61 -1.11
C PHE A 190 34.04 12.71 -0.36
N VAL A 191 34.74 13.57 0.40
CA VAL A 191 34.13 14.64 1.19
C VAL A 191 33.29 15.58 0.31
N SER A 192 33.81 15.98 -0.85
CA SER A 192 33.12 16.87 -1.78
C SER A 192 31.80 16.27 -2.29
N VAL A 193 31.83 15.03 -2.79
CA VAL A 193 30.67 14.36 -3.39
C VAL A 193 29.66 13.92 -2.32
N VAL A 194 30.14 13.38 -1.20
CA VAL A 194 29.29 12.82 -0.14
C VAL A 194 28.63 13.92 0.68
N SER A 195 29.29 15.07 0.89
CA SER A 195 28.66 16.22 1.55
C SER A 195 27.43 16.71 0.76
N GLN A 196 27.56 16.88 -0.56
CA GLN A 196 26.43 17.27 -1.42
C GLN A 196 25.30 16.23 -1.39
N PHE A 197 25.66 14.95 -1.40
CA PHE A 197 24.70 13.86 -1.31
C PHE A 197 23.94 13.87 0.02
N ILE A 198 24.63 13.97 1.17
CA ILE A 198 24.01 13.97 2.49
C ILE A 198 23.02 15.13 2.63
N THR A 199 23.35 16.34 2.18
CA THR A 199 22.42 17.47 2.27
C THR A 199 21.08 17.17 1.59
N LEU A 200 21.10 16.60 0.39
CA LEU A 200 19.87 16.25 -0.34
C LEU A 200 19.19 15.00 0.25
N ALA A 201 19.97 13.99 0.61
CA ALA A 201 19.48 12.72 1.12
C ALA A 201 18.82 12.87 2.49
N SER A 202 19.43 13.62 3.43
CA SER A 202 18.88 13.85 4.76
C SER A 202 17.60 14.67 4.70
N PHE A 203 17.52 15.69 3.83
CA PHE A 203 16.27 16.42 3.60
C PHE A 203 15.17 15.52 3.04
N SER A 204 15.48 14.76 1.98
CA SER A 204 14.50 13.85 1.36
C SER A 204 14.08 12.73 2.30
N PHE A 205 14.96 12.26 3.19
CA PHE A 205 14.65 11.20 4.14
C PHE A 205 13.81 11.71 5.31
N SER A 206 14.09 12.92 5.81
CA SER A 206 13.26 13.58 6.83
C SER A 206 11.79 13.70 6.39
N ASP A 207 11.55 14.10 5.14
CA ASP A 207 10.19 14.15 4.56
C ASP A 207 9.48 12.78 4.60
N ILE A 208 10.21 11.68 4.35
CA ILE A 208 9.66 10.33 4.43
C ILE A 208 9.33 9.94 5.87
N GLU A 209 10.17 10.31 6.84
CA GLU A 209 9.93 10.03 8.26
C GLU A 209 8.71 10.78 8.79
N ASP A 210 8.56 12.04 8.40
CA ASP A 210 7.40 12.87 8.74
C ASP A 210 6.12 12.28 8.13
N LEU A 211 6.14 11.92 6.83
CA LEU A 211 5.02 11.29 6.14
C LEU A 211 4.66 9.93 6.75
N LEU A 212 5.65 9.13 7.15
CA LEU A 212 5.42 7.83 7.79
C LEU A 212 4.71 8.02 9.14
N THR A 213 5.15 9.01 9.92
CA THR A 213 4.56 9.31 11.22
C THR A 213 3.10 9.74 11.04
N GLU A 214 2.82 10.67 10.12
CA GLU A 214 1.46 11.09 9.78
C GLU A 214 0.60 9.88 9.33
N ALA A 215 1.14 9.03 8.44
CA ALA A 215 0.45 7.87 7.91
C ALA A 215 0.08 6.87 9.02
N LYS A 216 0.99 6.57 9.95
CA LYS A 216 0.73 5.67 11.09
C LYS A 216 -0.32 6.22 12.05
N GLU A 217 -0.26 7.51 12.34
CA GLU A 217 -1.27 8.15 13.19
C GLU A 217 -2.67 8.11 12.57
N LEU A 218 -2.77 8.43 11.27
CA LEU A 218 -4.02 8.37 10.53
C LEU A 218 -4.55 6.94 10.43
N PHE A 219 -3.67 5.97 10.19
CA PHE A 219 -4.04 4.56 10.17
C PHE A 219 -4.60 4.10 11.52
N SER A 220 -3.92 4.43 12.62
CA SER A 220 -4.40 4.14 13.97
C SER A 220 -5.78 4.77 14.24
N LYS A 221 -5.99 6.01 13.80
CA LYS A 221 -7.30 6.69 13.89
C LYS A 221 -8.36 5.97 13.06
N ALA A 222 -8.05 5.56 11.83
CA ALA A 222 -8.97 4.83 10.95
C ALA A 222 -9.35 3.48 11.57
N VAL A 223 -8.38 2.69 12.01
CA VAL A 223 -8.61 1.39 12.65
C VAL A 223 -9.54 1.53 13.87
N LYS A 224 -9.28 2.50 14.75
CA LYS A 224 -10.14 2.80 15.91
C LYS A 224 -11.54 3.25 15.51
N TYR A 225 -11.65 4.09 14.48
CA TYR A 225 -12.93 4.60 13.99
C TYR A 225 -13.87 3.48 13.55
N PHE A 226 -13.32 2.42 12.93
CA PHE A 226 -14.08 1.24 12.51
C PHE A 226 -14.18 0.14 13.60
N GLY A 227 -13.74 0.43 14.83
CA GLY A 227 -13.87 -0.48 15.97
C GLY A 227 -12.94 -1.70 15.91
N GLU A 228 -11.83 -1.61 15.19
CA GLU A 228 -10.79 -2.64 15.13
C GLU A 228 -9.66 -2.37 16.14
N ASP A 229 -8.89 -3.41 16.45
CA ASP A 229 -7.79 -3.37 17.42
C ASP A 229 -6.49 -2.93 16.73
N THR A 230 -5.95 -1.78 17.13
CA THR A 230 -4.76 -1.17 16.50
C THR A 230 -3.50 -1.99 16.60
N ASP A 231 -3.44 -2.92 17.55
CA ASP A 231 -2.24 -3.73 17.77
C ASP A 231 -2.30 -5.05 17.01
N LYS A 232 -3.46 -5.39 16.43
CA LYS A 232 -3.69 -6.69 15.79
C LYS A 232 -3.86 -6.63 14.28
N ILE A 233 -4.31 -5.50 13.74
CA ILE A 233 -4.61 -5.40 12.31
C ILE A 233 -3.58 -4.53 11.59
N GLN A 234 -3.08 -5.03 10.46
CA GLN A 234 -2.12 -4.36 9.59
C GLN A 234 -2.82 -3.68 8.41
N PRO A 235 -2.17 -2.73 7.70
CA PRO A 235 -2.80 -2.01 6.59
C PRO A 235 -3.30 -2.91 5.46
N ASP A 236 -2.53 -3.94 5.09
CA ASP A 236 -2.89 -4.93 4.08
C ASP A 236 -4.19 -5.65 4.42
N GLU A 237 -4.35 -6.11 5.66
CA GLU A 237 -5.58 -6.73 6.14
C GLU A 237 -6.73 -5.72 6.25
N PHE A 238 -6.50 -4.58 6.89
CA PHE A 238 -7.53 -3.56 7.14
C PHE A 238 -8.11 -2.99 5.84
N PHE A 239 -7.24 -2.50 4.95
CA PHE A 239 -7.67 -1.99 3.65
C PHE A 239 -8.11 -3.11 2.72
N GLY A 240 -7.58 -4.33 2.87
CA GLY A 240 -8.02 -5.51 2.13
C GLY A 240 -9.50 -5.83 2.33
N ILE A 241 -10.06 -5.59 3.53
CA ILE A 241 -11.50 -5.73 3.78
C ILE A 241 -12.30 -4.81 2.85
N PHE A 242 -11.91 -3.55 2.74
CA PHE A 242 -12.58 -2.56 1.89
C PHE A 242 -12.32 -2.82 0.40
N ASP A 243 -11.11 -3.20 0.01
CA ASP A 243 -10.78 -3.54 -1.38
C ASP A 243 -11.62 -4.71 -1.88
N GLN A 244 -11.71 -5.79 -1.11
CA GLN A 244 -12.57 -6.93 -1.42
C GLN A 244 -14.04 -6.51 -1.54
N PHE A 245 -14.51 -5.64 -0.64
CA PHE A 245 -15.87 -5.14 -0.70
C PHE A 245 -16.12 -4.29 -1.96
N LEU A 246 -15.19 -3.41 -2.32
CA LEU A 246 -15.28 -2.58 -3.53
C LEU A 246 -15.30 -3.43 -4.81
N GLN A 247 -14.54 -4.52 -4.85
CA GLN A 247 -14.57 -5.49 -5.95
C GLN A 247 -15.95 -6.15 -6.04
N ALA A 248 -16.46 -6.67 -4.91
CA ALA A 248 -17.79 -7.29 -4.86
C ALA A 248 -18.92 -6.32 -5.24
N VAL A 249 -18.83 -5.05 -4.84
CA VAL A 249 -19.79 -4.00 -5.26
C VAL A 249 -19.72 -3.76 -6.77
N THR A 250 -18.52 -3.72 -7.34
CA THR A 250 -18.32 -3.51 -8.79
C THR A 250 -18.94 -4.65 -9.59
N GLU A 251 -18.67 -5.89 -9.19
CA GLU A 251 -19.22 -7.10 -9.83
C GLU A 251 -20.74 -7.12 -9.73
N ALA A 252 -21.30 -6.96 -8.52
CA ALA A 252 -22.74 -6.98 -8.30
C ALA A 252 -23.47 -5.81 -9.01
N LYS A 253 -22.82 -4.65 -9.17
CA LYS A 253 -23.35 -3.54 -9.96
C LYS A 253 -23.43 -3.91 -11.45
N GLN A 254 -22.37 -4.51 -11.99
CA GLN A 254 -22.36 -4.96 -13.39
C GLN A 254 -23.42 -6.05 -13.64
N GLU A 255 -23.59 -6.98 -12.70
CA GLU A 255 -24.63 -8.02 -12.74
C GLU A 255 -26.04 -7.41 -12.69
N ASN A 256 -26.28 -6.43 -11.83
CA ASN A 256 -27.54 -5.67 -11.79
C ASN A 256 -27.86 -4.98 -13.12
N GLU A 257 -26.87 -4.33 -13.74
CA GLU A 257 -27.05 -3.69 -15.05
C GLU A 257 -27.40 -4.72 -16.13
N ASN A 258 -26.74 -5.87 -16.14
CA ASN A 258 -27.01 -6.96 -17.08
C ASN A 258 -28.42 -7.52 -16.89
N MET A 259 -28.86 -7.74 -15.64
CA MET A 259 -30.22 -8.17 -15.32
C MET A 259 -31.26 -7.13 -15.78
N ARG A 260 -30.98 -5.84 -15.58
CA ARG A 260 -31.88 -4.76 -16.04
C ARG A 260 -32.02 -4.75 -17.55
N ARG A 261 -30.91 -4.85 -18.29
CA ARG A 261 -30.93 -4.90 -19.78
C ARG A 261 -31.71 -6.11 -20.30
N ARG A 262 -31.48 -7.30 -19.73
CA ARG A 262 -32.23 -8.51 -20.12
C ARG A 262 -33.73 -8.34 -19.89
N LYS A 263 -34.13 -7.81 -18.74
CA LYS A 263 -35.53 -7.56 -18.43
C LYS A 263 -36.18 -6.55 -19.38
N GLU A 264 -35.48 -5.47 -19.73
CA GLU A 264 -35.95 -4.48 -20.70
C GLU A 264 -36.14 -5.10 -22.11
N GLU A 265 -35.24 -5.99 -22.54
CA GLU A 265 -35.35 -6.72 -23.80
C GLU A 265 -36.52 -7.71 -23.81
N GLU A 266 -36.72 -8.47 -22.73
CA GLU A 266 -37.84 -9.39 -22.56
C GLU A 266 -39.18 -8.65 -22.55
N GLU A 267 -39.29 -7.55 -21.81
CA GLU A 267 -40.50 -6.72 -21.80
C GLU A 267 -40.78 -6.13 -23.20
N ARG A 268 -39.75 -5.71 -23.93
CA ARG A 268 -39.90 -5.19 -25.30
C ARG A 268 -40.38 -6.28 -26.26
N ARG A 269 -39.83 -7.49 -26.18
CA ARG A 269 -40.28 -8.66 -26.97
C ARG A 269 -41.73 -9.02 -26.66
N ALA A 270 -42.09 -9.13 -25.39
CA ALA A 270 -43.46 -9.42 -24.97
C ALA A 270 -44.46 -8.36 -25.45
N ARG A 271 -44.10 -7.07 -25.41
CA ARG A 271 -44.94 -5.99 -25.96
C ARG A 271 -45.14 -6.10 -27.47
N MET A 272 -44.08 -6.42 -28.23
CA MET A 272 -44.19 -6.63 -29.68
C MET A 272 -45.05 -7.85 -30.04
N GLU A 273 -44.88 -8.96 -29.30
CA GLU A 273 -45.70 -10.17 -29.50
C GLU A 273 -47.18 -9.93 -29.18
N ALA A 274 -47.48 -9.19 -28.10
CA ALA A 274 -48.85 -8.82 -27.74
C ALA A 274 -49.50 -7.95 -28.82
N GLN A 275 -48.79 -6.94 -29.35
CA GLN A 275 -49.27 -6.09 -30.43
C GLN A 275 -49.52 -6.87 -31.73
N LEU A 276 -48.63 -7.79 -32.09
CA LEU A 276 -48.80 -8.65 -33.27
C LEU A 276 -50.01 -9.59 -33.11
N LYS A 277 -50.28 -10.07 -31.90
CA LYS A 277 -51.45 -10.91 -31.61
C LYS A 277 -52.75 -10.13 -31.72
N GLU A 278 -52.81 -8.93 -31.14
CA GLU A 278 -53.99 -8.04 -31.28
C GLU A 278 -54.27 -7.66 -32.73
N GLN A 279 -53.24 -7.50 -33.58
CA GLN A 279 -53.41 -7.23 -35.00
C GLN A 279 -53.92 -8.43 -35.81
N ARG A 280 -53.68 -9.67 -35.34
CA ARG A 280 -54.16 -10.89 -36.00
C ARG A 280 -55.60 -11.26 -35.62
N GLU A 281 -56.07 -10.77 -34.47
CA GLU A 281 -57.41 -11.02 -33.94
C GLU A 281 -58.44 -9.95 -34.36
N ARG A 282 -58.00 -8.89 -35.04
CA ARG A 282 -58.85 -7.88 -35.70
C ARG A 282 -59.00 -8.17 -37.19
#